data_AF-A0A158H456-F1
#
_entry.id   AF-A0A158H456-F1
#
_cell.length_a   1.000
_cell.length_b   1.000
_cell.length_c   1.000
_cell.angle_alpha   90.00
_cell.angle_beta   90.00
_cell.angle_gamma   90.00
#
_symmetry.space_group_name_H-M   'P 1'
#
loop_
_entity.id
_entity.type
_entity.pdbx_description
1 polymer ?
#
loop_
_entity_poly.entity_id
_entity_poly.type
_entity_poly.pdbx_seq_one_letter_code
_entity_poly.pdbx_strand_id
1 'polypeptide(L)'
;MRNKYALFWMWMFLFPLALDFKGAETGSKVLQVLLVLPAIAGGIALLLIAPHFARRSKLRKFVTAALLLTIVGSAVTQVLQGNDFGNYLRVLLPFLLMLLGYFVACHPWNQDRLEQIEKIMFWSMVVSLFFSFAYGMATGGSLENVRFRIVSVTFLCLQGLLLHEFVVAKRLTKVSVALFLVTIVIELLSVTRSLLVGTVLLFAFATWIASPSLKSLIKSSARAVMIGVLLGGMTLAAAAFFPTVAEHWSQRIFFSSATESGRDPTTVTRLAEMKDQYDQTTSSTVSLLAGMGYGHNYRYSPTYLPELAGQMSAKDFYAIKEWAAGHNFWVYQLFAGGILFGIGLPLAVLFALWRGSQAYRAWRRSAPDVLYLPVLGRALLVLAALPATSVGGNPLGNRFSGLVFGVALGLLVASYARIAHAMRLRATSNPAMQRHPIFGHDLGPMDPGMRPHNPHDDVELLPPHPAAVPSLTHDHGREKPPSGTSTLAPLA
;
A
#
# COMPACT_ATOMS: atom_id res chain seq x y z
N MET A 1 -4.93 -29.54 2.78
CA MET A 1 -4.39 -29.97 1.47
C MET A 1 -3.20 -29.12 1.10
N ARG A 2 -2.02 -29.72 0.91
CA ARG A 2 -0.76 -29.00 0.59
C ARG A 2 -0.59 -29.01 -0.93
N ASN A 3 -1.24 -28.08 -1.63
CA ASN A 3 -1.09 -28.00 -3.09
C ASN A 3 0.38 -27.66 -3.43
N LYS A 4 1.07 -28.60 -4.07
CA LYS A 4 2.51 -28.50 -4.42
C LYS A 4 2.78 -27.37 -5.42
N TYR A 5 1.79 -27.04 -6.27
CA TYR A 5 1.92 -26.04 -7.33
C TYR A 5 1.65 -24.61 -6.87
N ALA A 6 1.22 -24.38 -5.62
CA ALA A 6 0.94 -23.03 -5.12
C ALA A 6 2.13 -22.06 -5.30
N LEU A 7 3.36 -22.54 -5.12
CA LEU A 7 4.56 -21.72 -5.30
C LEU A 7 4.72 -21.26 -6.75
N PHE A 8 4.49 -22.15 -7.72
CA PHE A 8 4.54 -21.82 -9.14
C PHE A 8 3.50 -20.74 -9.49
N TRP A 9 2.27 -20.88 -8.99
CA TRP A 9 1.21 -19.90 -9.21
C TRP A 9 1.52 -18.54 -8.56
N MET A 10 2.18 -18.51 -7.40
CA MET A 10 2.65 -17.25 -6.78
C MET A 10 3.69 -16.53 -7.64
N TRP A 11 4.63 -17.27 -8.24
CA TRP A 11 5.61 -16.71 -9.18
C TRP A 11 4.92 -16.16 -10.42
N MET A 12 4.05 -16.94 -11.07
CA MET A 12 3.27 -16.47 -12.22
C MET A 12 2.41 -15.25 -11.89
N PHE A 13 1.90 -15.16 -10.66
CA PHE A 13 1.05 -14.06 -10.25
C PHE A 13 1.82 -12.73 -10.11
N LEU A 14 2.94 -12.75 -9.37
CA LEU A 14 3.61 -11.52 -8.91
C LEU A 14 4.80 -11.11 -9.77
N PHE A 15 5.48 -12.06 -10.40
CA PHE A 15 6.77 -11.79 -11.05
C PHE A 15 6.67 -11.19 -12.45
N PRO A 16 5.76 -11.61 -13.36
CA PRO A 16 5.74 -11.08 -14.72
C PRO A 16 5.60 -9.56 -14.76
N LEU A 17 4.73 -9.01 -13.91
CA LEU A 17 4.54 -7.56 -13.83
C LEU A 17 5.72 -6.81 -13.20
N ALA A 18 6.73 -7.48 -12.62
CA ALA A 18 7.96 -6.81 -12.22
C ALA A 18 8.68 -6.14 -13.40
N LEU A 19 8.48 -6.68 -14.61
CA LEU A 19 9.01 -6.15 -15.86
C LEU A 19 8.04 -5.15 -16.52
N ASP A 20 6.97 -4.73 -15.84
CA ASP A 20 6.08 -3.68 -16.33
C ASP A 20 6.79 -2.32 -16.26
N PHE A 21 7.09 -1.73 -17.42
CA PHE A 21 7.79 -0.46 -17.53
C PHE A 21 6.94 0.62 -18.20
N LYS A 22 7.26 1.89 -17.92
CA LYS A 22 6.73 3.05 -18.64
C LYS A 22 7.38 3.14 -20.04
N GLY A 23 6.84 2.41 -21.00
CA GLY A 23 7.35 2.34 -22.38
C GLY A 23 6.43 3.00 -23.41
N ALA A 24 7.03 3.54 -24.48
CA ALA A 24 6.33 4.18 -25.60
C ALA A 24 5.26 3.26 -26.23
N GLU A 25 4.10 3.84 -26.52
CA GLU A 25 2.84 3.13 -26.76
C GLU A 25 2.86 2.12 -27.93
N THR A 26 3.79 2.25 -28.87
CA THR A 26 3.77 1.56 -30.17
C THR A 26 4.39 0.16 -30.19
N GLY A 27 5.36 -0.16 -29.32
CA GLY A 27 5.95 -1.53 -29.25
C GLY A 27 5.25 -2.49 -28.27
N SER A 28 4.21 -2.00 -27.57
CA SER A 28 3.93 -2.44 -26.20
C SER A 28 2.77 -3.42 -26.02
N LYS A 29 1.86 -3.57 -26.99
CA LYS A 29 0.59 -4.30 -26.75
C LYS A 29 0.78 -5.81 -26.50
N VAL A 30 1.60 -6.48 -27.32
CA VAL A 30 1.84 -7.92 -27.18
C VAL A 30 2.61 -8.23 -25.89
N LEU A 31 3.67 -7.47 -25.60
CA LEU A 31 4.43 -7.65 -24.37
C LEU A 31 3.56 -7.41 -23.12
N GLN A 32 2.71 -6.39 -23.13
CA GLN A 32 1.77 -6.15 -22.04
C GLN A 32 0.80 -7.32 -21.83
N VAL A 33 0.27 -7.91 -22.90
CA VAL A 33 -0.57 -9.12 -22.82
C VAL A 33 0.22 -10.30 -22.24
N LEU A 34 1.46 -10.50 -22.69
CA LEU A 34 2.35 -11.57 -22.19
C LEU A 34 2.73 -11.41 -20.72
N LEU A 35 2.73 -10.20 -20.16
CA LEU A 35 2.96 -9.98 -18.73
C LEU A 35 1.66 -10.10 -17.91
N VAL A 36 0.54 -9.62 -18.44
CA VAL A 36 -0.75 -9.56 -17.72
C VAL A 36 -1.45 -10.91 -17.66
N LEU A 37 -1.48 -11.68 -18.75
CA LEU A 37 -2.21 -12.96 -18.79
C LEU A 37 -1.66 -13.98 -17.78
N PRO A 38 -0.33 -14.19 -17.66
CA PRO A 38 0.21 -15.08 -16.63
C PRO A 38 -0.12 -14.62 -15.21
N ALA A 39 -0.12 -13.30 -14.97
CA ALA A 39 -0.51 -12.73 -13.68
C ALA A 39 -1.98 -13.05 -13.37
N ILE A 40 -2.91 -12.79 -14.30
CA ILE A 40 -4.33 -13.10 -14.11
C ILE A 40 -4.54 -14.60 -13.90
N ALA A 41 -3.92 -15.46 -14.73
CA ALA A 41 -4.02 -16.91 -14.62
C ALA A 41 -3.50 -17.42 -13.27
N GLY A 42 -2.32 -16.94 -12.84
CA GLY A 42 -1.76 -17.26 -11.53
C GLY A 42 -2.66 -16.80 -10.39
N GLY A 43 -3.23 -15.60 -10.48
CA GLY A 43 -4.18 -15.09 -9.49
C GLY A 43 -5.46 -15.93 -9.39
N ILE A 44 -6.07 -16.29 -10.52
CA ILE A 44 -7.25 -17.17 -10.55
C ILE A 44 -6.93 -18.54 -9.95
N ALA A 45 -5.81 -19.15 -10.34
CA ALA A 45 -5.38 -20.44 -9.79
C ALA A 45 -5.17 -20.36 -8.27
N LEU A 46 -4.58 -19.26 -7.77
CA LEU A 46 -4.41 -19.04 -6.33
C LEU A 46 -5.73 -18.90 -5.60
N LEU A 47 -6.73 -18.21 -6.18
CA LEU A 47 -8.08 -18.09 -5.59
C LEU A 47 -8.76 -19.44 -5.46
N LEU A 48 -8.65 -20.30 -6.48
CA LEU A 48 -9.27 -21.63 -6.48
C LEU A 48 -8.69 -22.54 -5.39
N ILE A 49 -7.42 -22.35 -5.02
CA ILE A 49 -6.75 -23.18 -4.00
C ILE A 49 -6.68 -22.49 -2.63
N ALA A 50 -7.16 -21.24 -2.53
CA ALA A 50 -7.04 -20.45 -1.31
C ALA A 50 -7.95 -21.01 -0.20
N PRO A 51 -7.46 -21.05 1.05
CA PRO A 51 -8.29 -21.46 2.18
C PRO A 51 -9.40 -20.42 2.42
N HIS A 52 -10.54 -20.85 2.96
CA HIS A 52 -11.63 -19.93 3.29
C HIS A 52 -11.59 -19.53 4.76
N PHE A 53 -11.97 -18.28 5.06
CA PHE A 53 -12.20 -17.89 6.45
C PHE A 53 -13.47 -18.56 6.97
N ALA A 54 -13.36 -19.31 8.07
CA ALA A 54 -14.51 -19.87 8.76
C ALA A 54 -15.41 -18.80 9.42
N ARG A 55 -14.88 -17.60 9.71
CA ARG A 55 -15.59 -16.54 10.44
C ARG A 55 -15.64 -15.22 9.68
N ARG A 56 -16.67 -14.44 9.97
CA ARG A 56 -16.89 -13.10 9.38
C ARG A 56 -15.94 -12.08 10.01
N SER A 57 -15.32 -11.24 9.19
CA SER A 57 -14.53 -10.07 9.61
C SER A 57 -15.22 -8.79 9.14
N LYS A 58 -15.48 -7.85 10.06
CA LYS A 58 -16.09 -6.54 9.75
C LYS A 58 -15.20 -5.72 8.81
N LEU A 59 -13.88 -5.70 9.06
CA LEU A 59 -12.91 -4.99 8.21
C LEU A 59 -12.91 -5.58 6.80
N ARG A 60 -12.91 -6.91 6.69
CA ARG A 60 -12.98 -7.58 5.37
C ARG A 60 -14.26 -7.19 4.64
N LYS A 61 -15.42 -7.32 5.28
CA LYS A 61 -16.71 -6.98 4.66
C LYS A 61 -16.71 -5.55 4.15
N PHE A 62 -16.24 -4.59 4.94
CA PHE A 62 -16.17 -3.18 4.56
C PHE A 62 -15.23 -2.97 3.36
N VAL A 63 -13.98 -3.45 3.45
CA VAL A 63 -12.99 -3.26 2.39
C VAL A 63 -13.43 -3.94 1.08
N THR A 64 -13.93 -5.18 1.15
CA THR A 64 -14.46 -5.88 -0.02
C THR A 64 -15.62 -5.11 -0.66
N ALA A 65 -16.60 -4.66 0.14
CA ALA A 65 -17.74 -3.92 -0.37
C ALA A 65 -17.31 -2.59 -1.02
N ALA A 66 -16.37 -1.87 -0.42
CA ALA A 66 -15.89 -0.59 -0.93
C ALA A 66 -15.09 -0.76 -2.25
N LEU A 67 -14.24 -1.80 -2.36
CA LEU A 67 -13.53 -2.09 -3.61
C LEU A 67 -14.49 -2.53 -4.73
N LEU A 68 -15.46 -3.40 -4.41
CA LEU A 68 -16.47 -3.84 -5.37
C LEU A 68 -17.36 -2.67 -5.81
N LEU A 69 -17.74 -1.79 -4.89
CA LEU A 69 -18.50 -0.57 -5.21
C LEU A 69 -17.76 0.29 -6.23
N THR A 70 -16.45 0.51 -6.04
CA THR A 70 -15.65 1.29 -7.01
C THR A 70 -15.51 0.59 -8.35
N ILE A 71 -15.14 -0.69 -8.36
CA ILE A 71 -14.80 -1.38 -9.61
C ILE A 71 -16.05 -1.81 -10.40
N VAL A 72 -17.03 -2.41 -9.74
CA VAL A 72 -18.29 -2.79 -10.41
C VAL A 72 -19.12 -1.54 -10.71
N GLY A 73 -19.14 -0.56 -9.80
CA GLY A 73 -19.80 0.72 -10.03
C GLY A 73 -19.22 1.50 -11.20
N SER A 74 -17.92 1.34 -11.51
CA SER A 74 -17.33 1.96 -12.69
C SER A 74 -18.00 1.56 -14.01
N ALA A 75 -18.58 0.35 -14.09
CA ALA A 75 -19.32 -0.08 -15.28
C ALA A 75 -20.64 0.68 -15.42
N VAL A 76 -21.28 1.05 -14.31
CA VAL A 76 -22.48 1.90 -14.30
C VAL A 76 -22.11 3.27 -14.85
N THR A 77 -21.04 3.88 -14.33
CA THR A 77 -20.56 5.18 -14.83
C THR A 77 -20.23 5.11 -16.32
N GLN A 78 -19.57 4.04 -16.76
CA GLN A 78 -19.22 3.82 -18.15
C GLN A 78 -20.45 3.82 -19.07
N VAL A 79 -21.51 3.11 -18.68
CA VAL A 79 -22.76 3.06 -19.44
C VAL A 79 -23.47 4.41 -19.44
N LEU A 80 -23.51 5.10 -18.30
CA LEU A 80 -24.16 6.41 -18.19
C LEU A 80 -23.48 7.49 -19.03
N GLN A 81 -22.16 7.46 -19.12
CA GLN A 81 -21.36 8.50 -19.79
C GLN A 81 -21.03 8.16 -21.25
N GLY A 82 -21.26 6.91 -21.69
CA GLY A 82 -21.04 6.50 -23.07
C GLY A 82 -19.57 6.58 -23.51
N ASN A 83 -18.61 6.33 -22.62
CA ASN A 83 -17.20 6.44 -22.98
C ASN A 83 -16.75 5.32 -23.93
N ASP A 84 -15.61 5.54 -24.59
CA ASP A 84 -14.94 4.49 -25.37
C ASP A 84 -14.58 3.29 -24.49
N PHE A 85 -14.96 2.09 -24.95
CA PHE A 85 -14.76 0.86 -24.20
C PHE A 85 -13.29 0.43 -24.14
N GLY A 86 -12.50 0.72 -25.17
CA GLY A 86 -11.07 0.43 -25.20
C GLY A 86 -10.30 1.25 -24.16
N ASN A 87 -10.59 2.54 -24.08
CA ASN A 87 -10.02 3.44 -23.07
C ASN A 87 -10.42 3.00 -21.65
N TYR A 88 -11.71 2.68 -21.46
CA TYR A 88 -12.21 2.15 -20.18
C TYR A 88 -11.42 0.92 -19.72
N LEU A 89 -11.28 -0.11 -20.58
CA LEU A 89 -10.56 -1.33 -20.23
C LEU A 89 -9.08 -1.08 -19.91
N ARG A 90 -8.42 -0.20 -20.67
CA ARG A 90 -6.99 0.12 -20.43
C ARG A 90 -6.79 0.80 -19.08
N VAL A 91 -7.67 1.71 -18.68
CA VAL A 91 -7.55 2.41 -17.39
C VAL A 91 -8.07 1.57 -16.22
N LEU A 92 -9.05 0.70 -16.44
CA LEU A 92 -9.60 -0.19 -15.42
C LEU A 92 -8.62 -1.29 -14.99
N LEU A 93 -7.71 -1.72 -15.88
CA LEU A 93 -6.85 -2.88 -15.66
C LEU A 93 -6.02 -2.83 -14.35
N PRO A 94 -5.30 -1.75 -13.99
CA PRO A 94 -4.62 -1.66 -12.70
C PRO A 94 -5.55 -1.82 -11.48
N PHE A 95 -6.80 -1.36 -11.58
CA PHE A 95 -7.79 -1.48 -10.51
C PHE A 95 -8.29 -2.93 -10.38
N LEU A 96 -8.51 -3.62 -11.50
CA LEU A 96 -8.81 -5.05 -11.51
C LEU A 96 -7.67 -5.87 -10.93
N LEU A 97 -6.42 -5.54 -11.25
CA LEU A 97 -5.24 -6.20 -10.66
C LEU A 97 -5.12 -5.92 -9.16
N MET A 98 -5.48 -4.73 -8.70
CA MET A 98 -5.59 -4.44 -7.27
C MET A 98 -6.67 -5.29 -6.59
N LEU A 99 -7.84 -5.44 -7.21
CA LEU A 99 -8.91 -6.30 -6.70
C LEU A 99 -8.51 -7.78 -6.66
N LEU A 100 -7.86 -8.26 -7.72
CA LEU A 100 -7.34 -9.62 -7.81
C LEU A 100 -6.27 -9.87 -6.74
N GLY A 101 -5.31 -8.95 -6.60
CA GLY A 101 -4.30 -8.94 -5.53
C GLY A 101 -4.93 -9.00 -4.15
N TYR A 102 -5.95 -8.17 -3.93
CA TYR A 102 -6.72 -8.15 -2.69
C TYR A 102 -7.36 -9.50 -2.41
N PHE A 103 -8.11 -10.06 -3.37
CA PHE A 103 -8.76 -11.35 -3.15
C PHE A 103 -7.75 -12.46 -2.90
N VAL A 104 -6.70 -12.59 -3.71
CA VAL A 104 -5.67 -13.64 -3.55
C VAL A 104 -5.02 -13.59 -2.16
N ALA A 105 -4.66 -12.40 -1.70
CA ALA A 105 -4.02 -12.23 -0.40
C ALA A 105 -4.99 -12.26 0.79
N CYS A 106 -6.27 -11.93 0.59
CA CYS A 106 -7.28 -11.87 1.64
C CYS A 106 -7.84 -13.26 1.99
N HIS A 107 -6.96 -14.21 2.24
CA HIS A 107 -7.25 -15.57 2.69
C HIS A 107 -6.37 -15.96 3.89
N PRO A 108 -6.81 -16.89 4.77
CA PRO A 108 -6.03 -17.35 5.91
C PRO A 108 -4.96 -18.36 5.49
N TRP A 109 -4.04 -17.94 4.62
CA TRP A 109 -2.88 -18.74 4.20
C TRP A 109 -2.05 -19.18 5.42
N ASN A 110 -1.46 -20.38 5.36
CA ASN A 110 -0.52 -20.80 6.39
C ASN A 110 0.75 -19.93 6.35
N GLN A 111 1.59 -20.03 7.39
CA GLN A 111 2.78 -19.17 7.53
C GLN A 111 3.76 -19.34 6.36
N ASP A 112 4.04 -20.57 5.95
CA ASP A 112 4.94 -20.86 4.82
C ASP A 112 4.50 -20.17 3.52
N ARG A 113 3.19 -20.17 3.24
CA ARG A 113 2.63 -19.56 2.02
C ARG A 113 2.65 -18.04 2.11
N LEU A 114 2.42 -17.46 3.29
CA LEU A 114 2.56 -16.01 3.50
C LEU A 114 4.01 -15.57 3.28
N GLU A 115 4.97 -16.31 3.84
CA GLU A 115 6.40 -16.05 3.63
C GLU A 115 6.78 -16.14 2.15
N GLN A 116 6.25 -17.12 1.42
CA GLN A 116 6.47 -17.23 -0.03
C GLN A 116 5.89 -16.05 -0.81
N ILE A 117 4.65 -15.65 -0.51
CA ILE A 117 4.02 -14.46 -1.13
C ILE A 117 4.86 -13.21 -0.86
N GLU A 118 5.25 -12.97 0.39
CA GLU A 118 6.04 -11.80 0.78
C GLU A 118 7.43 -11.79 0.12
N LYS A 119 8.12 -12.94 0.07
CA LYS A 119 9.43 -13.07 -0.59
C LYS A 119 9.35 -12.84 -2.08
N ILE A 120 8.37 -13.45 -2.76
CA ILE A 120 8.19 -13.26 -4.21
C ILE A 120 7.83 -11.81 -4.50
N MET A 121 6.93 -11.20 -3.72
CA MET A 121 6.58 -9.79 -3.86
C MET A 121 7.80 -8.88 -3.65
N PHE A 122 8.61 -9.14 -2.62
CA PHE A 122 9.85 -8.40 -2.35
C PHE A 122 10.81 -8.48 -3.54
N TRP A 123 11.13 -9.70 -4.01
CA TRP A 123 12.05 -9.88 -5.15
C TRP A 123 11.49 -9.32 -6.45
N SER A 124 10.18 -9.37 -6.66
CA SER A 124 9.52 -8.75 -7.82
C SER A 124 9.69 -7.22 -7.80
N MET A 125 9.57 -6.59 -6.62
CA MET A 125 9.84 -5.14 -6.49
C MET A 125 11.33 -4.80 -6.67
N VAL A 126 12.25 -5.66 -6.20
CA VAL A 126 13.69 -5.49 -6.42
C VAL A 126 14.03 -5.62 -7.91
N VAL A 127 13.49 -6.62 -8.60
CA VAL A 127 13.66 -6.76 -10.05
C VAL A 127 13.08 -5.57 -10.79
N SER A 128 11.88 -5.09 -10.39
CA SER A 128 11.29 -3.88 -10.98
C SER A 128 12.16 -2.65 -10.78
N LEU A 129 12.80 -2.49 -9.61
CA LEU A 129 13.73 -1.40 -9.33
C LEU A 129 14.90 -1.41 -10.32
N PHE A 130 15.63 -2.53 -10.41
CA PHE A 130 16.80 -2.63 -11.27
C PHE A 130 16.44 -2.60 -12.76
N PHE A 131 15.33 -3.24 -13.13
CA PHE A 131 14.85 -3.23 -14.51
C PHE A 131 14.44 -1.83 -14.96
N SER A 132 13.67 -1.10 -14.13
CA SER A 132 13.28 0.29 -14.44
C SER A 132 14.50 1.20 -14.54
N PHE A 133 15.47 1.04 -13.63
CA PHE A 133 16.71 1.79 -13.67
C PHE A 133 17.51 1.49 -14.95
N ALA A 134 17.78 0.22 -15.24
CA ALA A 134 18.55 -0.19 -16.42
C ALA A 134 17.86 0.20 -17.74
N TYR A 135 16.55 -0.02 -17.84
CA TYR A 135 15.76 0.38 -19.00
C TYR A 135 15.73 1.92 -19.16
N GLY A 136 15.56 2.66 -18.05
CA GLY A 136 15.61 4.11 -18.04
C GLY A 136 16.96 4.65 -18.51
N MET A 137 18.05 4.07 -18.04
CA MET A 137 19.42 4.41 -18.48
C MET A 137 19.65 4.06 -19.96
N ALA A 138 19.20 2.88 -20.41
CA ALA A 138 19.40 2.42 -21.79
C ALA A 138 18.58 3.23 -22.82
N THR A 139 17.39 3.71 -22.43
CA THR A 139 16.47 4.40 -23.37
C THR A 139 16.40 5.91 -23.18
N GLY A 140 16.96 6.45 -22.10
CA GLY A 140 16.84 7.86 -21.76
C GLY A 140 17.87 8.76 -22.45
N GLY A 141 18.95 8.22 -23.02
CA GLY A 141 20.00 9.05 -23.61
C GLY A 141 20.69 9.91 -22.55
N SER A 142 20.46 11.23 -22.54
CA SER A 142 21.01 12.14 -21.53
C SER A 142 20.35 11.96 -20.16
N LEU A 143 21.10 12.23 -19.08
CA LEU A 143 20.65 12.11 -17.69
C LEU A 143 19.33 12.89 -17.41
N GLU A 144 19.12 13.99 -18.14
CA GLU A 144 17.93 14.84 -18.02
C GLU A 144 16.63 14.13 -18.45
N ASN A 145 16.71 13.24 -19.43
CA ASN A 145 15.57 12.46 -19.93
C ASN A 145 15.42 11.14 -19.18
N VAL A 146 16.54 10.57 -18.73
CA VAL A 146 16.61 9.36 -17.91
C VAL A 146 15.85 9.52 -16.58
N ARG A 147 15.90 10.70 -15.94
CA ARG A 147 15.31 10.95 -14.61
C ARG A 147 13.81 10.60 -14.51
N PHE A 148 13.05 10.76 -15.59
CA PHE A 148 11.61 10.47 -15.63
C PHE A 148 11.28 8.98 -15.78
N ARG A 149 12.28 8.14 -16.07
CA ARG A 149 12.12 6.73 -16.44
C ARG A 149 12.78 5.73 -15.46
N ILE A 150 13.73 6.18 -14.64
CA ILE A 150 14.50 5.30 -13.75
C ILE A 150 13.76 4.87 -12.47
N VAL A 151 12.70 5.58 -12.09
CA VAL A 151 11.96 5.30 -10.86
C VAL A 151 10.95 4.18 -11.11
N SER A 152 11.11 3.07 -10.40
CA SER A 152 10.14 1.96 -10.41
C SER A 152 8.78 2.40 -9.84
N VAL A 153 7.73 1.80 -10.38
CA VAL A 153 6.34 2.06 -10.01
C VAL A 153 6.00 1.58 -8.59
N THR A 154 6.82 0.68 -8.03
CA THR A 154 6.72 0.16 -6.65
C THR A 154 7.85 0.64 -5.75
N PHE A 155 8.53 1.74 -6.12
CA PHE A 155 9.70 2.24 -5.42
C PHE A 155 9.44 2.50 -3.93
N LEU A 156 8.40 3.28 -3.60
CA LEU A 156 8.03 3.56 -2.21
C LEU A 156 7.49 2.32 -1.47
N CYS A 157 6.92 1.33 -2.18
CA CYS A 157 6.52 0.05 -1.58
C CYS A 157 7.73 -0.73 -1.05
N LEU A 158 8.82 -0.78 -1.85
CA LEU A 158 10.06 -1.43 -1.45
C LEU A 158 10.71 -0.71 -0.27
N GLN A 159 10.79 0.63 -0.31
CA GLN A 159 11.27 1.42 0.82
C GLN A 159 10.41 1.19 2.08
N GLY A 160 9.08 1.12 1.96
CA GLY A 160 8.19 0.77 3.06
C GLY A 160 8.54 -0.58 3.69
N LEU A 161 8.78 -1.63 2.90
CA LEU A 161 9.23 -2.93 3.44
C LEU A 161 10.59 -2.83 4.16
N LEU A 162 11.57 -2.15 3.57
CA LEU A 162 12.90 -2.00 4.17
C LEU A 162 12.84 -1.20 5.48
N LEU A 163 12.03 -0.14 5.52
CA LEU A 163 11.78 0.66 6.72
C LEU A 163 11.09 -0.15 7.82
N HIS A 164 10.19 -1.07 7.47
CA HIS A 164 9.66 -2.02 8.45
C HIS A 164 10.79 -2.84 9.09
N GLU A 165 11.68 -3.42 8.28
CA GLU A 165 12.79 -4.22 8.81
C GLU A 165 13.72 -3.40 9.72
N PHE A 166 14.08 -2.18 9.33
CA PHE A 166 15.00 -1.34 10.10
C PHE A 166 14.38 -0.72 11.35
N VAL A 167 13.18 -0.16 11.22
CA VAL A 167 12.57 0.66 12.27
C VAL A 167 11.74 -0.20 13.22
N VAL A 168 10.92 -1.09 12.66
CA VAL A 168 9.94 -1.87 13.41
C VAL A 168 10.54 -3.17 13.93
N ALA A 169 11.19 -3.94 13.05
CA ALA A 169 11.79 -5.23 13.38
C ALA A 169 13.23 -5.11 13.92
N LYS A 170 13.89 -3.95 13.74
CA LYS A 170 15.28 -3.68 14.14
C LYS A 170 16.30 -4.65 13.53
N ARG A 171 16.07 -5.09 12.29
CA ARG A 171 16.95 -6.00 11.56
C ARG A 171 17.71 -5.27 10.47
N LEU A 172 19.03 -5.29 10.57
CA LEU A 172 19.93 -4.69 9.58
C LEU A 172 20.74 -5.81 8.94
N THR A 173 20.24 -6.36 7.83
CA THR A 173 21.04 -7.27 6.99
C THR A 173 21.82 -6.46 5.98
N LYS A 174 23.00 -6.95 5.56
CA LYS A 174 23.83 -6.29 4.55
C LYS A 174 23.04 -6.04 3.25
N VAL A 175 22.26 -7.03 2.82
CA VAL A 175 21.41 -6.95 1.62
C VAL A 175 20.34 -5.86 1.76
N SER A 176 19.60 -5.83 2.87
CA SER A 176 18.56 -4.81 3.06
C SER A 176 19.14 -3.41 3.11
N VAL A 177 20.26 -3.21 3.81
CA VAL A 177 20.95 -1.91 3.87
C VAL A 177 21.43 -1.49 2.48
N ALA A 178 22.08 -2.38 1.73
CA ALA A 178 22.52 -2.10 0.37
C ALA A 178 21.36 -1.71 -0.54
N LEU A 179 20.24 -2.47 -0.51
CA LEU A 179 19.05 -2.15 -1.30
C LEU A 179 18.44 -0.80 -0.91
N PHE A 180 18.42 -0.45 0.38
CA PHE A 180 17.94 0.85 0.81
C PHE A 180 18.83 1.98 0.30
N LEU A 181 20.16 1.83 0.40
CA LEU A 181 21.11 2.81 -0.15
C LEU A 181 20.93 2.97 -1.67
N VAL A 182 20.75 1.88 -2.40
CA VAL A 182 20.45 1.92 -3.84
C VAL A 182 19.17 2.71 -4.10
N THR A 183 18.12 2.53 -3.29
CA THR A 183 16.89 3.33 -3.45
C THR A 183 17.17 4.81 -3.25
N ILE A 184 17.90 5.21 -2.19
CA ILE A 184 18.25 6.62 -1.95
C ILE A 184 19.07 7.21 -3.10
N VAL A 185 20.03 6.47 -3.66
CA VAL A 185 20.80 6.93 -4.82
C VAL A 185 19.89 7.16 -6.03
N ILE A 186 19.01 6.21 -6.36
CA ILE A 186 18.06 6.36 -7.48
C ILE A 186 17.12 7.55 -7.25
N GLU A 187 16.66 7.75 -6.02
CA GLU A 187 15.80 8.86 -5.63
C GLU A 187 16.49 10.22 -5.84
N LEU A 188 17.75 10.35 -5.42
CA LEU A 188 18.55 11.56 -5.64
C LEU A 188 18.79 11.83 -7.13
N LEU A 189 19.11 10.78 -7.91
CA LEU A 189 19.30 10.88 -9.37
C LEU A 189 18.00 11.24 -10.11
N SER A 190 16.84 10.85 -9.57
CA SER A 190 15.54 11.12 -10.20
C SER A 190 15.09 12.58 -10.12
N VAL A 191 15.70 13.39 -9.24
CA VAL A 191 15.32 14.80 -9.00
C VAL A 191 13.81 14.96 -8.69
N THR A 192 13.20 13.96 -8.04
CA THR A 192 11.75 13.92 -7.79
C THR A 192 11.43 14.26 -6.33
N ARG A 193 11.16 15.55 -6.07
CA ARG A 193 10.83 16.08 -4.72
C ARG A 193 9.74 15.30 -3.98
N SER A 194 8.71 14.85 -4.70
CA SER A 194 7.59 14.12 -4.10
C SER A 194 7.97 12.71 -3.62
N LEU A 195 9.01 12.07 -4.20
CA LEU A 195 9.52 10.80 -3.67
C LEU A 195 10.15 11.02 -2.30
N LEU A 196 10.98 12.06 -2.16
CA LEU A 196 11.62 12.40 -0.88
C LEU A 196 10.58 12.65 0.22
N VAL A 197 9.53 13.40 -0.11
CA VAL A 197 8.39 13.60 0.80
C VAL A 197 7.73 12.27 1.14
N GLY A 198 7.50 11.40 0.15
CA GLY A 198 6.96 10.06 0.37
C GLY A 198 7.82 9.19 1.29
N THR A 199 9.14 9.19 1.09
CA THR A 199 10.13 8.49 1.93
C THR A 199 10.09 9.00 3.37
N VAL A 200 10.04 10.32 3.58
CA VAL A 200 9.92 10.93 4.90
C VAL A 200 8.59 10.57 5.57
N LEU A 201 7.47 10.61 4.84
CA LEU A 201 6.16 10.22 5.35
C LEU A 201 6.13 8.75 5.77
N LEU A 202 6.70 7.85 4.96
CA LEU A 202 6.83 6.43 5.29
C LEU A 202 7.71 6.21 6.51
N PHE A 203 8.82 6.94 6.62
CA PHE A 203 9.71 6.88 7.78
C PHE A 203 9.01 7.35 9.07
N ALA A 204 8.27 8.46 8.99
CA ALA A 204 7.48 8.97 10.10
C ALA A 204 6.40 7.96 10.51
N PHE A 205 5.70 7.36 9.54
CA PHE A 205 4.70 6.34 9.79
C PHE A 205 5.30 5.06 10.41
N ALA A 206 6.45 4.59 9.90
CA ALA A 206 7.20 3.46 10.45
C ALA A 206 7.56 3.70 11.92
N THR A 207 8.07 4.89 12.22
CA THR A 207 8.46 5.31 13.58
C THR A 207 7.24 5.38 14.51
N TRP A 208 6.12 5.89 14.00
CA TRP A 208 4.87 5.99 14.75
C TRP A 208 4.30 4.61 15.09
N ILE A 209 4.27 3.66 14.15
CA ILE A 209 3.79 2.29 14.43
C ILE A 209 4.76 1.48 15.28
N ALA A 210 6.07 1.74 15.18
CA ALA A 210 7.11 1.09 16.01
C ALA A 210 7.10 1.59 17.46
N SER A 211 6.54 2.77 17.73
CA SER A 211 6.60 3.40 19.05
C SER A 211 5.41 2.98 19.93
N PRO A 212 5.65 2.27 21.05
CA PRO A 212 4.57 1.92 21.98
C PRO A 212 3.98 3.16 22.68
N SER A 213 4.74 4.23 22.93
CA SER A 213 4.25 5.45 23.58
C SER A 213 4.81 6.72 22.96
N LEU A 214 4.21 7.88 23.23
CA LEU A 214 4.70 9.19 22.76
C LEU A 214 6.10 9.51 23.33
N LYS A 215 6.37 9.14 24.59
CA LYS A 215 7.72 9.25 25.19
C LYS A 215 8.76 8.40 24.45
N SER A 216 8.38 7.20 24.00
CA SER A 216 9.24 6.35 23.16
C SER A 216 9.43 6.89 21.75
N LEU A 217 8.47 7.66 21.22
CA LEU A 217 8.56 8.32 19.92
C LEU A 217 9.62 9.44 19.97
N ILE A 218 9.60 10.24 21.03
CA ILE A 218 10.61 11.29 21.28
C ILE A 218 12.00 10.66 21.44
N LYS A 219 12.15 9.53 22.15
CA LYS A 219 13.46 8.85 22.25
C LYS A 219 13.92 8.22 20.92
N SER A 220 12.99 7.89 20.03
CA SER A 220 13.29 7.36 18.69
C SER A 220 13.70 8.45 17.69
N SER A 221 13.54 9.74 18.03
CA SER A 221 13.98 10.85 17.19
C SER A 221 15.49 10.86 16.96
N ALA A 222 16.30 10.36 17.91
CA ALA A 222 17.75 10.21 17.72
C ALA A 222 18.11 9.30 16.53
N ARG A 223 17.29 8.28 16.25
CA ARG A 223 17.46 7.41 15.08
C ARG A 223 17.00 8.09 13.79
N ALA A 224 15.94 8.91 13.89
CA ALA A 224 15.51 9.78 12.79
C ALA A 224 16.60 10.81 12.43
N VAL A 225 17.27 11.38 13.44
CA VAL A 225 18.41 12.28 13.26
C VAL A 225 19.59 11.55 12.62
N MET A 226 19.94 10.35 13.08
CA MET A 226 21.01 9.55 12.47
C MET A 226 20.73 9.23 10.99
N ILE A 227 19.50 8.84 10.67
CA ILE A 227 19.07 8.59 9.28
C ILE A 227 19.05 9.89 8.50
N GLY A 228 18.62 11.01 9.09
CA GLY A 228 18.69 12.34 8.50
C GLY A 228 20.13 12.78 8.19
N VAL A 229 21.08 12.50 9.08
CA VAL A 229 22.51 12.75 8.87
C VAL A 229 23.07 11.87 7.76
N LEU A 230 22.67 10.59 7.70
CA LEU A 230 23.03 9.68 6.61
C LEU A 230 22.49 10.16 5.26
N LEU A 231 21.22 10.54 5.19
CA LEU A 231 20.60 11.10 3.99
C LEU A 231 21.26 12.42 3.59
N GLY A 232 21.57 13.29 4.56
CA GLY A 232 22.31 14.54 4.34
C GLY A 232 23.70 14.28 3.79
N GLY A 233 24.45 13.35 4.39
CA GLY A 233 25.78 12.93 3.92
C GLY A 233 25.75 12.33 2.51
N MET A 234 24.76 11.49 2.21
CA MET A 234 24.56 10.94 0.86
C MET A 234 24.19 12.02 -0.16
N THR A 235 23.41 13.02 0.24
CA THR A 235 23.06 14.16 -0.61
C THR A 235 24.30 14.99 -0.92
N LEU A 236 25.15 15.26 0.08
CA LEU A 236 26.42 15.96 -0.11
C LEU A 236 27.38 15.17 -1.01
N ALA A 237 27.48 13.85 -0.79
CA ALA A 237 28.28 12.98 -1.64
C ALA A 237 27.75 12.96 -3.08
N ALA A 238 26.45 12.81 -3.29
CA ALA A 238 25.84 12.84 -4.62
C ALA A 238 26.08 14.18 -5.32
N ALA A 239 26.02 15.30 -4.59
CA ALA A 239 26.33 16.62 -5.15
C ALA A 239 27.81 16.77 -5.55
N ALA A 240 28.73 16.16 -4.80
CA ALA A 240 30.15 16.16 -5.13
C ALA A 240 30.49 15.28 -6.35
N PHE A 241 29.88 14.09 -6.45
CA PHE A 241 30.16 13.15 -7.55
C PHE A 241 29.35 13.43 -8.82
N PHE A 242 28.19 14.07 -8.70
CA PHE A 242 27.29 14.40 -9.81
C PHE A 242 26.86 15.88 -9.75
N PRO A 243 27.79 16.82 -10.02
CA PRO A 243 27.52 18.26 -9.88
C PRO A 243 26.35 18.74 -10.75
N THR A 244 26.15 18.16 -11.93
CA THR A 244 25.01 18.44 -12.81
C THR A 244 23.66 18.05 -12.18
N VAL A 245 23.61 16.98 -11.37
CA VAL A 245 22.42 16.57 -10.63
C VAL A 245 22.10 17.57 -9.52
N ALA A 246 23.12 18.05 -8.80
CA ALA A 246 22.97 19.08 -7.78
C ALA A 246 22.49 20.41 -8.38
N GLU A 247 23.02 20.79 -9.54
CA GLU A 247 22.56 21.96 -10.28
C GLU A 247 21.07 21.83 -10.65
N HIS A 248 20.62 20.67 -11.13
CA HIS A 248 19.20 20.44 -11.40
C HIS A 248 18.31 20.46 -10.15
N TRP A 249 18.81 19.99 -9.00
CA TRP A 249 18.10 20.12 -7.73
C TRP A 249 17.97 21.59 -7.32
N SER A 250 19.05 22.36 -7.42
CA SER A 250 19.04 23.81 -7.18
C SER A 250 18.04 24.51 -8.13
N GLN A 251 18.15 24.23 -9.43
CA GLN A 251 17.21 24.71 -10.43
C GLN A 251 15.78 24.34 -10.08
N ARG A 252 15.46 23.12 -9.64
CA ARG A 252 14.07 22.72 -9.30
C ARG A 252 13.55 23.31 -8.00
N ILE A 253 14.42 23.56 -7.02
CA ILE A 253 14.05 24.21 -5.75
C ILE A 253 13.79 25.70 -5.98
N PHE A 254 14.60 26.34 -6.83
CA PHE A 254 14.52 27.77 -7.13
C PHE A 254 13.83 28.08 -8.47
N PHE A 255 13.33 27.08 -9.21
CA PHE A 255 12.82 27.27 -10.59
C PHE A 255 11.71 28.30 -10.67
N SER A 256 10.85 28.31 -9.65
CA SER A 256 9.75 29.26 -9.51
C SER A 256 10.22 30.71 -9.61
N SER A 257 11.43 31.05 -9.14
CA SER A 257 11.92 32.44 -9.22
C SER A 257 12.37 32.87 -10.62
N ALA A 258 12.52 31.93 -11.57
CA ALA A 258 12.99 32.20 -12.93
C ALA A 258 11.86 32.25 -13.97
N THR A 259 10.62 31.94 -13.58
CA THR A 259 9.44 31.94 -14.47
C THR A 259 8.65 33.24 -14.33
N GLU A 260 8.05 33.76 -15.42
CA GLU A 260 7.23 34.99 -15.38
C GLU A 260 6.09 34.91 -14.35
N SER A 261 5.46 33.73 -14.20
CA SER A 261 4.36 33.50 -13.25
C SER A 261 4.83 33.19 -11.82
N GLY A 262 6.14 33.06 -11.58
CA GLY A 262 6.65 32.63 -10.30
C GLY A 262 6.39 31.14 -9.97
N ARG A 263 5.95 30.31 -10.94
CA ARG A 263 5.45 28.94 -10.72
C ARG A 263 6.12 27.90 -11.63
N ASP A 264 6.39 26.72 -11.06
CA ASP A 264 6.94 25.58 -11.79
C ASP A 264 5.93 25.05 -12.84
N PRO A 265 6.28 24.97 -14.14
CA PRO A 265 5.39 24.51 -15.20
C PRO A 265 4.75 23.16 -14.91
N THR A 266 5.50 22.22 -14.31
CA THR A 266 4.98 20.89 -13.96
C THR A 266 3.87 20.98 -12.90
N THR A 267 3.93 21.97 -12.01
CA THR A 267 2.89 22.21 -11.01
C THR A 267 1.65 22.81 -11.67
N VAL A 268 1.84 23.79 -12.55
CA VAL A 268 0.75 24.46 -13.27
C VAL A 268 -0.02 23.49 -14.15
N THR A 269 0.66 22.62 -14.92
CA THR A 269 -0.01 21.62 -15.77
C THR A 269 -0.82 20.61 -14.95
N ARG A 270 -0.31 20.17 -13.78
CA ARG A 270 -1.05 19.29 -12.86
C ARG A 270 -2.29 19.97 -12.28
N LEU A 271 -2.20 21.25 -11.91
CA LEU A 271 -3.36 22.02 -11.45
C LEU A 271 -4.38 22.22 -12.56
N ALA A 272 -3.93 22.47 -13.79
CA ALA A 272 -4.79 22.62 -14.95
C ALA A 272 -5.56 21.32 -15.27
N GLU A 273 -4.90 20.17 -15.17
CA GLU A 273 -5.53 18.85 -15.29
C GLU A 273 -6.56 18.62 -14.19
N MET A 274 -6.17 18.82 -12.92
CA MET A 274 -7.06 18.63 -11.77
C MET A 274 -8.29 19.53 -11.86
N LYS A 275 -8.12 20.77 -12.33
CA LYS A 275 -9.21 21.71 -12.51
C LYS A 275 -10.19 21.23 -13.59
N ASP A 276 -9.71 20.79 -14.75
CA ASP A 276 -10.59 20.30 -15.81
C ASP A 276 -11.36 19.05 -15.35
N GLN A 277 -10.70 18.11 -14.68
CA GLN A 277 -11.36 16.94 -14.07
C GLN A 277 -12.43 17.36 -13.05
N TYR A 278 -12.12 18.33 -12.18
CA TYR A 278 -13.06 18.83 -11.19
C TYR A 278 -14.26 19.54 -11.84
N ASP A 279 -14.02 20.44 -12.79
CA ASP A 279 -15.05 21.20 -13.51
C ASP A 279 -15.99 20.25 -14.27
N GLN A 280 -15.44 19.24 -14.96
CA GLN A 280 -16.24 18.23 -15.66
C GLN A 280 -17.12 17.43 -14.70
N THR A 281 -16.54 16.94 -13.59
CA THR A 281 -17.28 16.13 -12.61
C THR A 281 -18.40 16.94 -11.95
N THR A 282 -18.16 18.22 -11.67
CA THR A 282 -19.12 19.10 -11.00
C THR A 282 -20.10 19.79 -11.96
N SER A 283 -19.97 19.57 -13.27
CA SER A 283 -20.81 20.22 -14.30
C SER A 283 -22.29 19.86 -14.25
N SER A 284 -22.64 18.69 -13.70
CA SER A 284 -24.02 18.22 -13.58
C SER A 284 -24.20 17.33 -12.35
N THR A 285 -25.45 17.14 -11.92
CA THR A 285 -25.77 16.20 -10.84
C THR A 285 -25.38 14.76 -11.18
N VAL A 286 -25.55 14.35 -12.45
CA VAL A 286 -25.22 13.00 -12.90
C VAL A 286 -23.71 12.76 -12.83
N SER A 287 -22.92 13.67 -13.39
CA SER A 287 -21.45 13.59 -13.33
C SER A 287 -20.92 13.69 -11.90
N LEU A 288 -21.57 14.47 -11.03
CA LEU A 288 -21.14 14.60 -9.63
C LEU A 288 -21.38 13.30 -8.84
N LEU A 289 -22.54 12.67 -9.04
CA LEU A 289 -22.90 11.45 -8.33
C LEU A 289 -22.20 10.22 -8.88
N ALA A 290 -22.20 10.03 -10.20
CA ALA A 290 -21.71 8.82 -10.85
C ALA A 290 -20.30 8.98 -11.44
N GLY A 291 -19.78 10.19 -11.61
CA GLY A 291 -18.51 10.47 -12.27
C GLY A 291 -18.61 10.55 -13.78
N MET A 292 -17.48 10.85 -14.43
CA MET A 292 -17.28 10.88 -15.88
C MET A 292 -16.86 9.51 -16.44
N GLY A 293 -16.38 8.60 -15.60
CA GLY A 293 -15.99 7.24 -15.98
C GLY A 293 -14.49 7.06 -16.19
N TYR A 294 -14.03 5.82 -16.06
CA TYR A 294 -12.64 5.47 -16.30
C TYR A 294 -12.32 5.58 -17.80
N GLY A 295 -11.22 6.22 -18.13
CA GLY A 295 -10.85 6.47 -19.53
C GLY A 295 -11.63 7.59 -20.22
N HIS A 296 -12.44 8.38 -19.49
CA HIS A 296 -13.00 9.63 -20.00
C HIS A 296 -11.89 10.64 -20.30
N ASN A 297 -12.03 11.39 -21.39
CA ASN A 297 -11.04 12.37 -21.80
C ASN A 297 -11.06 13.59 -20.89
N TYR A 298 -9.90 13.97 -20.37
CA TYR A 298 -9.70 15.27 -19.75
C TYR A 298 -8.53 15.99 -20.42
N ARG A 299 -8.49 17.31 -20.23
CA ARG A 299 -7.53 18.23 -20.82
C ARG A 299 -6.96 19.13 -19.73
N TYR A 300 -6.17 20.12 -20.12
CA TYR A 300 -5.79 21.20 -19.23
C TYR A 300 -6.81 22.33 -19.26
N SER A 301 -7.19 22.80 -18.08
CA SER A 301 -8.11 23.92 -17.94
C SER A 301 -7.52 25.22 -18.53
N PRO A 302 -8.21 25.89 -19.48
CA PRO A 302 -7.70 27.10 -20.15
C PRO A 302 -7.28 28.22 -19.20
N THR A 303 -7.84 28.25 -17.98
CA THR A 303 -7.52 29.25 -16.94
C THR A 303 -6.03 29.29 -16.58
N TYR A 304 -5.31 28.18 -16.77
CA TYR A 304 -3.88 28.08 -16.45
C TYR A 304 -2.95 28.35 -17.64
N LEU A 305 -3.48 28.53 -18.86
CA LEU A 305 -2.66 28.84 -20.03
C LEU A 305 -1.80 30.11 -19.85
N PRO A 306 -2.31 31.21 -19.28
CA PRO A 306 -1.48 32.40 -19.04
C PRO A 306 -0.29 32.15 -18.12
N GLU A 307 -0.40 31.22 -17.17
CA GLU A 307 0.68 30.89 -16.23
C GLU A 307 1.83 30.07 -16.88
N LEU A 308 1.62 29.58 -18.10
CA LEU A 308 2.57 28.82 -18.92
C LEU A 308 3.12 29.62 -20.11
N ALA A 309 2.88 30.94 -20.14
CA ALA A 309 3.42 31.82 -21.17
C ALA A 309 4.94 31.67 -21.29
N GLY A 310 5.43 31.58 -22.53
CA GLY A 310 6.86 31.36 -22.82
C GLY A 310 7.39 29.94 -22.56
N GLN A 311 6.60 29.04 -21.98
CA GLN A 311 7.03 27.66 -21.63
C GLN A 311 6.30 26.58 -22.43
N MET A 312 5.04 26.81 -22.78
CA MET A 312 4.23 25.90 -23.59
C MET A 312 3.39 26.70 -24.58
N SER A 313 3.35 26.29 -25.84
CA SER A 313 2.48 26.95 -26.82
C SER A 313 1.01 26.62 -26.54
N ALA A 314 0.10 27.53 -26.89
CA ALA A 314 -1.34 27.26 -26.78
C ALA A 314 -1.74 26.01 -27.59
N LYS A 315 -1.09 25.79 -28.74
CA LYS A 315 -1.30 24.60 -29.57
C LYS A 315 -0.97 23.32 -28.79
N ASP A 316 0.19 23.27 -28.14
CA ASP A 316 0.62 22.10 -27.37
C ASP A 316 -0.26 21.89 -26.13
N PHE A 317 -0.65 22.98 -25.46
CA PHE A 317 -1.54 22.96 -24.30
C PHE A 317 -2.91 22.32 -24.63
N TYR A 318 -3.50 22.69 -25.77
CA TYR A 318 -4.80 22.16 -26.20
C TYR A 318 -4.72 20.81 -26.94
N ALA A 319 -3.53 20.40 -27.37
CA ALA A 319 -3.32 19.10 -28.01
C ALA A 319 -3.39 17.93 -27.02
N ILE A 320 -3.30 18.20 -25.71
CA ILE A 320 -3.29 17.17 -24.67
C ILE A 320 -4.68 16.57 -24.53
N LYS A 321 -4.80 15.31 -24.95
CA LYS A 321 -5.92 14.42 -24.68
C LYS A 321 -5.37 13.20 -23.96
N GLU A 322 -5.44 13.22 -22.63
CA GLU A 322 -4.99 12.09 -21.82
C GLU A 322 -6.15 11.16 -21.47
N TRP A 323 -5.89 9.86 -21.59
CA TRP A 323 -6.81 8.78 -21.27
C TRP A 323 -6.11 7.81 -20.31
N ALA A 324 -5.49 8.38 -19.28
CA ALA A 324 -4.82 7.68 -18.18
C ALA A 324 -5.54 7.95 -16.86
N ALA A 325 -5.14 7.27 -15.78
CA ALA A 325 -5.73 7.38 -14.45
C ALA A 325 -5.49 8.73 -13.73
N GLY A 326 -5.24 9.83 -14.46
CA GLY A 326 -4.92 11.15 -13.91
C GLY A 326 -3.59 11.17 -13.15
N HIS A 327 -3.01 12.36 -13.00
CA HIS A 327 -1.83 12.54 -12.18
C HIS A 327 -2.18 12.62 -10.69
N ASN A 328 -3.36 13.08 -10.31
CA ASN A 328 -3.80 13.12 -8.92
C ASN A 328 -4.76 11.96 -8.61
N PHE A 329 -4.32 11.04 -7.75
CA PHE A 329 -5.13 9.88 -7.36
C PHE A 329 -6.51 10.25 -6.84
N TRP A 330 -6.58 11.25 -5.94
CA TRP A 330 -7.80 11.58 -5.20
C TRP A 330 -8.81 12.29 -6.09
N VAL A 331 -8.36 13.28 -6.86
CA VAL A 331 -9.21 13.97 -7.84
C VAL A 331 -9.67 12.99 -8.91
N TYR A 332 -8.78 12.11 -9.38
CA TYR A 332 -9.16 11.12 -10.37
C TYR A 332 -10.22 10.14 -9.87
N GLN A 333 -10.18 9.69 -8.60
CA GLN A 333 -11.23 8.82 -8.08
C GLN A 333 -12.60 9.52 -8.10
N LEU A 334 -12.66 10.78 -7.68
CA LEU A 334 -13.88 11.59 -7.76
C LEU A 334 -14.31 11.79 -9.21
N PHE A 335 -13.38 12.09 -10.11
CA PHE A 335 -13.66 12.27 -11.52
C PHE A 335 -14.19 11.02 -12.20
N ALA A 336 -13.54 9.88 -12.01
CA ALA A 336 -13.89 8.65 -12.69
C ALA A 336 -15.17 8.02 -12.12
N GLY A 337 -15.42 8.10 -10.81
CA GLY A 337 -16.54 7.39 -10.17
C GLY A 337 -17.54 8.26 -9.42
N GLY A 338 -17.38 9.58 -9.40
CA GLY A 338 -18.24 10.50 -8.66
C GLY A 338 -18.22 10.22 -7.16
N ILE A 339 -19.21 10.77 -6.45
CA ILE A 339 -19.38 10.53 -5.02
C ILE A 339 -19.72 9.06 -4.74
N LEU A 340 -20.56 8.42 -5.57
CA LEU A 340 -21.10 7.09 -5.28
C LEU A 340 -20.06 5.98 -5.48
N PHE A 341 -19.28 6.02 -6.56
CA PHE A 341 -18.37 4.94 -6.91
C PHE A 341 -16.90 5.33 -6.71
N GLY A 342 -16.58 6.63 -6.74
CA GLY A 342 -15.21 7.14 -6.56
C GLY A 342 -14.72 7.08 -5.12
N ILE A 343 -15.61 7.20 -4.12
CA ILE A 343 -15.21 7.28 -2.71
C ILE A 343 -14.78 5.92 -2.11
N GLY A 344 -15.24 4.81 -2.71
CA GLY A 344 -15.06 3.46 -2.17
C GLY A 344 -13.59 3.09 -1.95
N LEU A 345 -12.76 3.17 -3.00
CA LEU A 345 -11.35 2.83 -2.93
C LEU A 345 -10.54 3.73 -1.94
N PRO A 346 -10.63 5.07 -1.99
CA PRO A 346 -10.04 5.94 -0.97
C PRO A 346 -10.41 5.54 0.46
N LEU A 347 -11.71 5.30 0.73
CA LEU A 347 -12.18 4.88 2.05
C LEU A 347 -11.65 3.50 2.44
N ALA A 348 -11.60 2.55 1.51
CA ALA A 348 -11.07 1.21 1.77
C ALA A 348 -9.62 1.27 2.24
N VAL A 349 -8.79 2.06 1.54
CA VAL A 349 -7.36 2.24 1.86
C VAL A 349 -7.18 2.97 3.19
N LEU A 350 -7.80 4.15 3.35
CA LEU A 350 -7.63 4.97 4.55
C LEU A 350 -8.18 4.28 5.80
N PHE A 351 -9.34 3.62 5.69
CA PHE A 351 -9.93 2.89 6.81
C PHE A 351 -9.10 1.67 7.19
N ALA A 352 -8.58 0.92 6.20
CA ALA A 352 -7.69 -0.22 6.47
C ALA A 352 -6.38 0.22 7.14
N LEU A 353 -5.76 1.30 6.66
CA LEU A 353 -4.57 1.89 7.27
C LEU A 353 -4.84 2.36 8.70
N TRP A 354 -5.90 3.13 8.91
CA TRP A 354 -6.27 3.63 10.24
C TRP A 354 -6.57 2.47 11.20
N ARG A 355 -7.49 1.59 10.85
CA ARG A 355 -7.93 0.49 11.73
C ARG A 355 -6.80 -0.51 11.97
N GLY A 356 -6.06 -0.86 10.92
CA GLY A 356 -4.91 -1.75 10.97
C GLY A 356 -3.80 -1.20 11.84
N SER A 357 -3.45 0.08 11.70
CA SER A 357 -2.40 0.71 12.50
C SER A 357 -2.74 0.78 13.98
N GLN A 358 -3.98 1.18 14.31
CA GLN A 358 -4.40 1.26 15.71
C GLN A 358 -4.37 -0.11 16.39
N ALA A 359 -4.84 -1.14 15.68
CA ALA A 359 -4.79 -2.51 16.19
C ALA A 359 -3.36 -3.06 16.27
N TYR A 360 -2.54 -2.82 15.25
CA TYR A 360 -1.13 -3.22 15.24
C TYR A 360 -0.39 -2.66 16.45
N ARG A 361 -0.55 -1.36 16.73
CA ARG A 361 0.07 -0.71 17.90
C ARG A 361 -0.43 -1.28 19.22
N ALA A 362 -1.74 -1.50 19.34
CA ALA A 362 -2.32 -2.08 20.55
C ALA A 362 -1.77 -3.50 20.80
N TRP A 363 -1.80 -4.35 19.78
CA TRP A 363 -1.34 -5.75 19.87
C TRP A 363 0.17 -5.87 20.04
N ARG A 364 0.96 -4.98 19.44
CA ARG A 364 2.41 -4.97 19.68
C ARG A 364 2.78 -4.63 21.12
N ARG A 365 1.94 -3.87 21.83
CA ARG A 365 2.14 -3.59 23.27
C ARG A 365 1.69 -4.75 24.15
N SER A 366 0.51 -5.30 23.88
CA SER A 366 -0.11 -6.28 24.77
C SER A 366 0.25 -7.74 24.45
N ALA A 367 0.63 -8.03 23.22
CA ALA A 367 0.88 -9.38 22.73
C ALA A 367 1.87 -9.37 21.54
N PRO A 368 3.15 -9.00 21.77
CA PRO A 368 4.16 -8.87 20.70
C PRO A 368 4.44 -10.18 19.96
N ASP A 369 4.25 -11.34 20.61
CA ASP A 369 4.56 -12.66 20.05
C ASP A 369 3.42 -13.27 19.23
N VAL A 370 2.39 -12.49 18.91
CA VAL A 370 1.24 -12.99 18.15
C VAL A 370 1.65 -13.29 16.71
N LEU A 371 1.33 -14.52 16.30
CA LEU A 371 1.49 -14.99 14.94
C LEU A 371 0.81 -14.03 13.95
N TYR A 372 1.50 -13.71 12.84
CA TYR A 372 1.09 -12.76 11.79
C TYR A 372 1.22 -11.27 12.11
N LEU A 373 1.62 -10.88 13.33
CA LEU A 373 1.88 -9.48 13.62
C LEU A 373 2.95 -8.89 12.69
N PRO A 374 4.09 -9.55 12.40
CA PRO A 374 5.07 -9.02 11.43
C PRO A 374 4.52 -8.82 10.02
N VAL A 375 3.69 -9.77 9.54
CA VAL A 375 3.03 -9.68 8.22
C VAL A 375 2.11 -8.46 8.16
N LEU A 376 1.32 -8.24 9.21
CA LEU A 376 0.48 -7.04 9.33
C LEU A 376 1.30 -5.75 9.28
N GLY A 377 2.44 -5.70 9.99
CA GLY A 377 3.33 -4.53 10.02
C GLY A 377 3.93 -4.20 8.65
N ARG A 378 4.40 -5.22 7.92
CA ARG A 378 4.90 -5.05 6.54
C ARG A 378 3.80 -4.61 5.58
N ALA A 379 2.64 -5.29 5.62
CA ALA A 379 1.49 -4.95 4.78
C ALA A 379 1.00 -3.50 5.01
N LEU A 380 1.03 -3.00 6.25
CA LEU A 380 0.74 -1.61 6.58
C LEU A 380 1.71 -0.63 5.89
N LEU A 381 3.01 -0.92 5.91
CA LEU A 381 4.02 -0.05 5.30
C LEU A 381 3.94 -0.06 3.77
N VAL A 382 3.68 -1.22 3.16
CA VAL A 382 3.45 -1.28 1.72
C VAL A 382 2.18 -0.52 1.34
N LEU A 383 1.07 -0.71 2.06
CA LEU A 383 -0.17 0.01 1.76
C LEU A 383 -0.04 1.52 2.00
N ALA A 384 0.74 1.94 3.00
CA ALA A 384 1.00 3.36 3.28
C ALA A 384 1.83 4.03 2.17
N ALA A 385 2.52 3.27 1.33
CA ALA A 385 3.21 3.82 0.16
C ALA A 385 2.23 4.37 -0.88
N LEU A 386 0.95 3.94 -0.89
CA LEU A 386 -0.07 4.45 -1.78
C LEU A 386 -0.35 5.95 -1.53
N PRO A 387 -0.78 6.38 -0.33
CA PRO A 387 -0.96 7.80 -0.06
C PRO A 387 0.36 8.59 -0.07
N ALA A 388 1.51 7.96 0.22
CA ALA A 388 2.80 8.62 0.10
C ALA A 388 3.13 8.95 -1.37
N THR A 389 2.87 8.02 -2.30
CA THR A 389 3.06 8.22 -3.74
C THR A 389 2.06 9.23 -4.29
N SER A 390 0.83 9.31 -3.74
CA SER A 390 -0.21 10.22 -4.21
C SER A 390 0.09 11.71 -4.03
N VAL A 391 1.11 12.06 -3.25
CA VAL A 391 1.68 13.41 -3.21
C VAL A 391 2.25 13.83 -4.57
N GLY A 392 2.84 12.88 -5.30
CA GLY A 392 3.57 13.14 -6.54
C GLY A 392 2.92 12.66 -7.82
N GLY A 393 1.98 11.72 -7.75
CA GLY A 393 1.37 11.10 -8.92
C GLY A 393 0.35 10.03 -8.54
N ASN A 394 -0.37 9.44 -9.51
CA ASN A 394 -1.30 8.35 -9.20
C ASN A 394 -0.54 7.02 -8.98
N PRO A 395 -0.61 6.41 -7.77
CA PRO A 395 0.07 5.15 -7.46
C PRO A 395 -0.43 3.96 -8.26
N LEU A 396 -1.66 3.99 -8.78
CA LEU A 396 -2.27 2.94 -9.59
C LEU A 396 -2.07 3.15 -11.09
N GLY A 397 -1.29 4.15 -11.51
CA GLY A 397 -1.05 4.44 -12.92
C GLY A 397 -0.36 3.31 -13.72
N ASN A 398 0.15 2.26 -13.05
CA ASN A 398 0.78 1.10 -13.68
C ASN A 398 0.18 -0.21 -13.17
N ARG A 399 0.29 -1.29 -13.96
CA ARG A 399 -0.36 -2.57 -13.64
C ARG A 399 0.26 -3.24 -12.43
N PHE A 400 1.59 -3.23 -12.35
CA PHE A 400 2.31 -3.88 -11.26
C PHE A 400 2.02 -3.26 -9.89
N SER A 401 1.96 -1.92 -9.82
CA SER A 401 1.66 -1.24 -8.57
C SER A 401 0.25 -1.55 -8.07
N GLY A 402 -0.74 -1.62 -8.98
CA GLY A 402 -2.09 -2.09 -8.65
C GLY A 402 -2.08 -3.46 -7.99
N LEU A 403 -1.38 -4.43 -8.59
CA LEU A 403 -1.24 -5.77 -8.03
C LEU A 403 -0.60 -5.76 -6.63
N VAL A 404 0.52 -5.05 -6.45
CA VAL A 404 1.25 -4.99 -5.17
C VAL A 404 0.41 -4.36 -4.06
N PHE A 405 -0.29 -3.24 -4.34
CA PHE A 405 -1.19 -2.63 -3.36
C PHE A 405 -2.38 -3.51 -3.03
N GLY A 406 -2.90 -4.26 -4.01
CA GLY A 406 -3.93 -5.27 -3.81
C GLY A 406 -3.48 -6.34 -2.81
N VAL A 407 -2.32 -6.95 -3.07
CA VAL A 407 -1.74 -7.98 -2.19
C VAL A 407 -1.49 -7.42 -0.79
N ALA A 408 -0.92 -6.23 -0.66
CA ALA A 408 -0.69 -5.59 0.63
C ALA A 408 -2.00 -5.35 1.40
N LEU A 409 -3.04 -4.84 0.75
CA LEU A 409 -4.35 -4.63 1.36
C LEU A 409 -4.99 -5.96 1.80
N GLY A 410 -4.90 -7.01 0.97
CA GLY A 410 -5.41 -8.33 1.31
C GLY A 410 -4.68 -8.97 2.49
N LEU A 411 -3.34 -8.88 2.51
CA LEU A 411 -2.50 -9.36 3.62
C LEU A 411 -2.82 -8.62 4.93
N LEU A 412 -2.99 -7.29 4.87
CA LEU A 412 -3.39 -6.47 6.02
C LEU A 412 -4.73 -6.96 6.58
N VAL A 413 -5.75 -7.05 5.73
CA VAL A 413 -7.11 -7.44 6.14
C VAL A 413 -7.14 -8.87 6.68
N ALA A 414 -6.44 -9.80 6.03
CA ALA A 414 -6.36 -11.19 6.47
C ALA A 414 -5.64 -11.32 7.81
N SER A 415 -4.47 -10.71 7.95
CA SER A 415 -3.66 -10.75 9.18
C SER A 415 -4.42 -10.10 10.33
N TYR A 416 -5.05 -8.95 10.09
CA TYR A 416 -5.93 -8.29 11.06
C TYR A 416 -7.05 -9.22 11.54
N ALA A 417 -7.75 -9.88 10.62
CA ALA A 417 -8.87 -10.76 10.96
C ALA A 417 -8.42 -11.94 11.84
N ARG A 418 -7.26 -12.52 11.54
CA ARG A 418 -6.70 -13.65 12.29
C ARG A 418 -6.22 -13.26 13.67
N ILE A 419 -5.48 -12.15 13.78
CA ILE A 419 -5.02 -11.63 15.06
C ILE A 419 -6.20 -11.22 15.93
N ALA A 420 -7.16 -10.47 15.38
CA ALA A 420 -8.36 -10.06 16.11
C ALA A 420 -9.13 -11.28 16.65
N HIS A 421 -9.21 -12.37 15.87
CA HIS A 421 -9.83 -13.60 16.34
C HIS A 421 -9.02 -14.26 17.48
N ALA A 422 -7.71 -14.41 17.31
CA ALA A 422 -6.83 -14.96 18.34
C ALA A 422 -6.90 -14.16 19.65
N MET A 423 -6.95 -12.82 19.56
CA MET A 423 -7.09 -11.94 20.73
C MET A 423 -8.43 -12.13 21.44
N ARG A 424 -9.52 -12.33 20.70
CA ARG A 424 -10.83 -12.63 21.30
C ARG A 424 -10.83 -13.97 22.03
N LEU A 425 -10.21 -15.00 21.43
CA LEU A 425 -10.08 -16.31 22.08
C LEU A 425 -9.28 -16.20 23.38
N ARG A 426 -8.14 -15.49 23.35
CA ARG A 426 -7.35 -15.25 24.57
C ARG A 426 -8.15 -14.53 25.67
N ALA A 427 -8.96 -13.54 25.29
CA ALA A 427 -9.81 -12.82 26.23
C ALA A 427 -10.89 -13.73 26.86
N THR A 428 -11.49 -14.65 26.08
CA THR A 428 -12.47 -15.61 26.60
C THR A 428 -11.84 -16.71 27.46
N SER A 429 -10.59 -17.09 27.18
CA SER A 429 -9.88 -18.13 27.92
C SER A 429 -9.28 -17.65 29.25
N ASN A 430 -9.24 -16.34 29.51
CA ASN A 430 -8.64 -15.77 30.72
C ASN A 430 -9.64 -14.90 31.51
N PRO A 431 -10.53 -15.52 32.33
CA PRO A 431 -11.53 -14.80 33.10
C PRO A 431 -10.93 -13.82 34.14
N ALA A 432 -9.65 -13.94 34.49
CA ALA A 432 -8.97 -12.99 35.38
C ALA A 432 -8.80 -11.57 34.79
N MET A 433 -8.86 -11.42 33.45
CA MET A 433 -8.88 -10.11 32.78
C MET A 433 -10.29 -9.49 32.68
N GLN A 434 -11.34 -10.20 33.08
CA GLN A 434 -12.71 -9.67 33.15
C GLN A 434 -13.06 -9.06 34.52
N ARG A 435 -12.08 -8.82 35.40
CA ARG A 435 -12.34 -8.12 36.66
C ARG A 435 -12.73 -6.67 36.38
N HIS A 436 -14.03 -6.40 36.50
CA HIS A 436 -14.59 -5.08 36.75
C HIS A 436 -13.79 -4.36 37.87
N PRO A 437 -13.67 -3.03 37.85
CA PRO A 437 -13.04 -2.30 38.94
C PRO A 437 -13.86 -2.53 40.22
N ILE A 438 -13.26 -3.28 41.16
CA ILE A 438 -13.75 -3.36 42.54
C ILE A 438 -13.31 -2.07 43.23
N PHE A 439 -14.14 -1.03 43.10
CA PHE A 439 -14.39 -0.07 44.17
C PHE A 439 -15.75 -0.50 44.72
N GLY A 440 -15.96 -0.93 45.97
CA GLY A 440 -15.36 -0.49 47.22
C GLY A 440 -16.49 0.13 48.04
N HIS A 441 -17.14 -0.64 48.91
CA HIS A 441 -17.74 -0.11 50.13
C HIS A 441 -18.04 -1.24 51.14
N ASP A 442 -17.32 -1.18 52.26
CA ASP A 442 -17.72 -1.74 53.54
C ASP A 442 -19.17 -1.42 53.87
N LEU A 443 -19.98 -2.43 54.22
CA LEU A 443 -21.04 -2.34 55.22
C LEU A 443 -21.36 -3.74 55.79
N GLY A 444 -20.89 -4.00 57.02
CA GLY A 444 -21.63 -4.69 58.09
C GLY A 444 -21.70 -6.23 58.11
N PRO A 445 -21.87 -6.84 59.30
CA PRO A 445 -21.88 -8.29 59.47
C PRO A 445 -23.23 -8.93 59.10
N MET A 446 -23.11 -10.16 58.57
CA MET A 446 -24.11 -11.15 58.16
C MET A 446 -25.50 -11.12 58.81
N ASP A 447 -26.52 -11.28 57.96
CA ASP A 447 -27.82 -11.87 58.31
C ASP A 447 -28.05 -13.14 57.46
N PRO A 448 -28.19 -14.35 58.05
CA PRO A 448 -28.29 -15.60 57.31
C PRO A 448 -29.76 -15.95 57.03
N GLY A 449 -30.24 -15.61 55.85
CA GLY A 449 -31.50 -16.20 55.38
C GLY A 449 -32.24 -15.41 54.33
N MET A 450 -31.76 -15.45 53.08
CA MET A 450 -32.64 -15.42 51.91
C MET A 450 -31.85 -15.85 50.66
N ARG A 451 -32.14 -17.06 50.16
CA ARG A 451 -31.81 -17.45 48.79
C ARG A 451 -32.92 -16.96 47.87
N PRO A 452 -32.64 -16.22 46.79
CA PRO A 452 -33.53 -16.20 45.64
C PRO A 452 -33.21 -17.40 44.75
N HIS A 453 -34.25 -18.22 44.56
CA HIS A 453 -34.37 -19.25 43.56
C HIS A 453 -34.04 -18.69 42.15
N ASN A 454 -33.10 -19.32 41.43
CA ASN A 454 -32.87 -19.03 40.02
C ASN A 454 -33.19 -20.30 39.20
N PRO A 455 -34.28 -20.30 38.41
CA PRO A 455 -34.71 -21.46 37.65
C PRO A 455 -34.09 -21.40 36.25
N HIS A 456 -32.85 -21.88 36.09
CA HIS A 456 -32.28 -22.30 34.80
C HIS A 456 -31.05 -23.19 35.05
N ASP A 457 -31.27 -24.31 35.74
CA ASP A 457 -30.41 -25.48 35.65
C ASP A 457 -30.97 -26.37 34.53
N ASP A 458 -30.47 -26.20 33.31
CA ASP A 458 -30.49 -27.26 32.31
C ASP A 458 -29.05 -27.71 32.08
N VAL A 459 -28.72 -28.80 32.78
CA VAL A 459 -27.47 -29.55 32.67
C VAL A 459 -27.53 -30.39 31.39
N GLU A 460 -26.84 -29.96 30.34
CA GLU A 460 -26.54 -30.83 29.20
C GLU A 460 -25.21 -31.56 29.45
N LEU A 461 -25.31 -32.87 29.66
CA LEU A 461 -24.22 -33.81 29.82
C LEU A 461 -23.36 -33.92 28.54
N LEU A 462 -22.08 -33.56 28.69
CA LEU A 462 -20.84 -33.87 27.95
C LEU A 462 -20.88 -34.75 26.66
N PRO A 463 -19.85 -34.59 25.82
CA PRO A 463 -18.91 -35.70 25.71
C PRO A 463 -17.48 -35.34 26.15
N PRO A 464 -16.72 -36.33 26.67
CA PRO A 464 -15.36 -36.15 27.15
C PRO A 464 -14.39 -36.01 25.96
N HIS A 465 -13.31 -35.27 26.18
CA HIS A 465 -12.22 -34.93 25.25
C HIS A 465 -12.49 -33.85 24.18
N PRO A 466 -12.04 -32.61 24.41
CA PRO A 466 -11.47 -31.85 23.32
C PRO A 466 -10.12 -32.49 22.95
N ALA A 467 -9.98 -32.88 21.68
CA ALA A 467 -8.69 -33.17 21.07
C ALA A 467 -7.70 -32.04 21.40
N ALA A 468 -6.45 -32.42 21.68
CA ALA A 468 -5.37 -31.51 22.03
C ALA A 468 -5.35 -30.30 21.08
N VAL A 469 -5.56 -29.11 21.65
CA VAL A 469 -5.33 -27.85 20.96
C VAL A 469 -3.85 -27.84 20.55
N PRO A 470 -3.50 -27.57 19.28
CA PRO A 470 -2.10 -27.39 18.91
C PRO A 470 -1.53 -26.27 19.80
N SER A 471 -0.47 -26.57 20.57
CA SER A 471 0.09 -25.58 21.47
C SER A 471 0.48 -24.33 20.67
N LEU A 472 -0.08 -23.19 21.06
CA LEU A 472 0.24 -21.87 20.51
C LEU A 472 1.40 -21.22 21.26
N THR A 473 2.12 -22.01 22.05
CA THR A 473 3.30 -21.66 22.83
C THR A 473 4.36 -22.72 22.56
N HIS A 474 5.46 -22.30 21.93
CA HIS A 474 6.68 -23.11 21.90
C HIS A 474 7.16 -23.31 23.34
N ASP A 475 7.45 -24.56 23.68
CA ASP A 475 8.02 -24.96 24.97
C ASP A 475 9.27 -24.14 25.28
N HIS A 476 9.35 -23.65 26.52
CA HIS A 476 10.52 -22.97 27.06
C HIS A 476 11.65 -23.99 27.28
N GLY A 477 12.46 -24.20 26.23
CA GLY A 477 13.68 -25.00 26.31
C GLY A 477 14.76 -24.46 25.37
N ARG A 478 15.73 -23.73 25.94
CA ARG A 478 17.05 -23.34 25.41
C ARG A 478 17.13 -22.74 23.98
N GLU A 479 17.49 -21.46 23.96
CA GLU A 479 18.26 -20.74 22.92
C GLU A 479 17.93 -21.07 21.45
N LYS A 480 16.75 -20.68 20.98
CA LYS A 480 16.55 -20.28 19.57
C LYS A 480 15.69 -19.02 19.50
N PRO A 481 16.04 -18.02 18.68
CA PRO A 481 15.19 -16.85 18.48
C PRO A 481 13.85 -17.29 17.84
N PRO A 482 12.76 -16.53 18.03
CA PRO A 482 11.41 -16.97 17.70
C PRO A 482 11.28 -17.43 16.23
N SER A 483 10.63 -18.57 16.00
CA SER A 483 10.32 -19.16 14.68
C SER A 483 9.28 -18.37 13.86
N GLY A 484 8.87 -17.19 14.32
CA GLY A 484 8.03 -16.22 13.58
C GLY A 484 8.83 -15.19 12.79
N THR A 485 10.15 -15.38 12.67
CA THR A 485 11.10 -14.38 12.20
C THR A 485 11.57 -14.60 10.75
N SER A 486 10.67 -14.97 9.84
CA SER A 486 10.94 -15.02 8.38
C SER A 486 11.67 -13.74 7.95
N THR A 487 12.96 -13.85 7.61
CA THR A 487 13.74 -12.78 7.00
C THR A 487 13.43 -12.74 5.50
N LEU A 488 13.12 -11.56 4.98
CA LEU A 488 12.90 -11.36 3.53
C LEU A 488 14.18 -11.58 2.73
N ALA A 489 15.35 -11.36 3.36
CA ALA A 489 16.67 -11.69 2.83
C ALA A 489 17.15 -13.03 3.41
N PRO A 490 17.89 -13.85 2.64
CA PRO A 490 18.61 -14.99 3.22
C PRO A 490 19.52 -14.50 4.34
N LEU A 491 19.50 -15.21 5.48
CA LEU A 491 20.51 -15.03 6.52
C LEU A 491 21.84 -15.49 5.91
N ALA A 492 22.78 -14.56 5.76
CA ALA A 492 24.15 -14.84 5.40
C ALA A 492 24.98 -15.08 6.67
#